data_AF-A0A8C9R6U2-F1
#
_entry.id   AF-A0A8C9R6U2-F1
#
_cell.length_a   1.000
_cell.length_b   1.000
_cell.length_c   1.000
_cell.angle_alpha   90.00
_cell.angle_beta   90.00
_cell.angle_gamma   90.00
#
_symmetry.space_group_name_H-M   'P 1'
#
loop_
_entity.id
_entity.type
_entity.pdbx_description
1 polymer ?
#
loop_
_entity_poly.entity_id
_entity_poly.type
_entity_poly.pdbx_seq_one_letter_code
_entity_poly.pdbx_strand_id
1 'polypeptide(L)'
;MSKVKVLCIDKLLLKYSKLIKMINTNFNLIFLTCEVDRARLLDEVQSQGKEERFVPACGPDGRYHPVQCHITTGYCWCVRVETGRPLPGTSTR
;
A
#
# COMPACT_ATOMS: atom_id res chain seq x y z
N MET A 1 -16.06 2.19 0.78
CA MET A 1 -14.88 3.02 1.13
C MET A 1 -14.80 3.46 2.60
N SER A 2 -15.89 3.87 3.27
CA SER A 2 -15.82 4.39 4.65
C SER A 2 -15.33 3.36 5.69
N LYS A 3 -15.66 2.07 5.53
CA LYS A 3 -15.19 1.00 6.43
C LYS A 3 -13.67 0.76 6.35
N VAL A 4 -13.06 0.87 5.16
CA VAL A 4 -11.60 0.68 4.97
C VAL A 4 -10.82 1.81 5.62
N LYS A 5 -11.28 3.06 5.46
CA LYS A 5 -10.64 4.21 6.09
C LYS A 5 -10.62 4.06 7.62
N VAL A 6 -11.73 3.60 8.21
CA VAL A 6 -11.83 3.28 9.65
C VAL A 6 -10.87 2.13 10.02
N LEU A 7 -10.88 1.02 9.28
CA LEU A 7 -9.95 -0.10 9.49
C LEU A 7 -8.47 0.30 9.41
N CYS A 8 -8.12 1.22 8.50
CA CYS A 8 -6.74 1.72 8.39
C CYS A 8 -6.36 2.54 9.62
N ILE A 9 -7.25 3.42 10.08
CA ILE A 9 -7.00 4.24 11.28
C ILE A 9 -6.88 3.33 12.52
N ASP A 10 -7.81 2.39 12.71
CA ASP A 10 -7.82 1.49 13.87
C ASP A 10 -6.57 0.59 13.92
N LYS A 11 -6.11 0.07 12.76
CA LYS A 11 -4.90 -0.76 12.69
C LYS A 11 -3.60 0.04 12.63
N LEU A 12 -3.62 1.31 12.17
CA LEU A 12 -2.47 2.21 12.26
C LEU A 12 -2.17 2.55 13.73
N LEU A 13 -3.19 2.88 14.54
CA LEU A 13 -3.03 3.22 15.96
C LEU A 13 -2.52 2.03 16.81
N LEU A 14 -3.02 0.81 16.57
CA LEU A 14 -2.49 -0.41 17.21
C LEU A 14 -1.07 -0.80 16.77
N LYS A 15 -0.62 -0.29 15.62
CA LYS A 15 0.74 -0.52 15.14
C LYS A 15 1.68 0.55 15.66
N TYR A 16 1.25 1.81 15.83
CA TYR A 16 2.03 2.86 16.47
C TYR A 16 2.47 2.46 17.89
N SER A 17 1.60 1.83 18.68
CA SER A 17 1.96 1.29 20.00
C SER A 17 2.96 0.11 19.95
N LYS A 18 2.99 -0.65 18.84
CA LYS A 18 4.01 -1.69 18.57
C LYS A 18 5.29 -1.13 17.94
N LEU A 19 5.21 -0.03 17.19
CA LEU A 19 6.32 0.62 16.49
C LEU A 19 7.31 1.28 17.47
N ILE A 20 6.84 1.78 18.62
CA ILE A 20 7.71 2.27 19.70
C ILE A 20 8.67 1.17 20.21
N LYS A 21 8.34 -0.12 20.03
CA LYS A 21 9.19 -1.25 20.44
C LYS A 21 10.14 -1.79 19.35
N MET A 22 10.04 -1.32 18.09
CA MET A 22 10.79 -1.87 16.95
C MET A 22 11.84 -0.92 16.36
N ILE A 23 12.38 0.02 17.15
CA ILE A 23 13.52 0.86 16.73
C ILE A 23 14.84 0.12 17.02
N ASN A 24 15.00 -1.09 16.47
CA ASN A 24 16.32 -1.73 16.40
C ASN A 24 16.33 -2.83 15.33
N THR A 25 16.60 -2.46 14.08
CA THR A 25 17.53 -3.19 13.21
C THR A 25 17.93 -2.30 12.03
N ASN A 26 19.24 -2.24 11.82
CA ASN A 26 19.98 -1.55 10.77
C ASN A 26 19.32 -1.72 9.38
N PHE A 27 18.63 -0.70 8.85
CA PHE A 27 17.77 -0.84 7.67
C PHE A 27 18.35 -0.16 6.43
N ASN A 28 19.45 -0.71 5.92
CA ASN A 28 19.94 -0.41 4.58
C ASN A 28 19.25 -1.35 3.57
N LEU A 29 17.96 -1.13 3.34
CA LEU A 29 17.18 -1.88 2.35
C LEU A 29 16.64 -0.87 1.35
N ILE A 30 17.03 -1.03 0.09
CA ILE A 30 16.50 -0.29 -1.05
C ILE A 30 15.00 -0.59 -1.13
N PHE A 31 14.20 0.24 -0.47
CA PHE A 31 12.76 0.23 -0.63
C PHE A 31 12.43 0.93 -1.95
N LEU A 32 11.78 0.22 -2.86
CA LEU A 32 11.24 0.82 -4.07
C LEU A 32 10.15 1.83 -3.67
N THR A 33 10.33 3.09 -4.03
CA THR A 33 9.32 4.13 -3.80
C THR A 33 8.06 3.80 -4.60
N CYS A 34 6.91 4.29 -4.13
CA CYS A 34 5.64 4.00 -4.80
C CYS A 34 5.66 4.51 -6.25
N GLU A 35 6.27 5.67 -6.49
CA GLU A 35 6.35 6.28 -7.81
C GLU A 35 7.10 5.39 -8.82
N VAL A 36 8.23 4.81 -8.40
CA VAL A 36 9.01 3.92 -9.28
C VAL A 36 8.26 2.61 -9.51
N ASP A 37 7.64 2.03 -8.48
CA ASP A 37 6.83 0.81 -8.64
C ASP A 37 5.63 1.05 -9.57
N ARG A 38 4.94 2.17 -9.39
CA ARG A 38 3.82 2.61 -10.23
C ARG A 38 4.25 2.79 -11.68
N ALA A 39 5.38 3.44 -11.94
CA ALA A 39 5.88 3.64 -13.30
C ALA A 39 6.17 2.32 -14.01
N ARG A 40 6.83 1.38 -13.32
CA ARG A 40 7.12 0.03 -13.85
C ARG A 40 5.84 -0.73 -14.21
N LEU A 41 4.87 -0.74 -13.30
CA LEU A 41 3.61 -1.46 -13.54
C LEU A 41 2.79 -0.82 -14.66
N LEU A 42 2.84 0.51 -14.83
CA LEU A 42 2.18 1.19 -15.94
C LEU A 42 2.82 0.88 -17.30
N ASP A 43 4.14 0.74 -17.35
CA ASP A 43 4.86 0.31 -18.56
C ASP A 43 4.44 -1.12 -18.96
N GLU A 44 4.36 -2.03 -17.98
CA GLU A 44 3.94 -3.41 -18.22
C GLU A 44 2.48 -3.53 -18.71
N VAL A 45 1.57 -2.68 -18.22
CA VAL A 45 0.13 -2.67 -18.58
C VAL A 45 -0.11 -2.34 -20.06
N GLN A 46 0.85 -1.74 -20.77
CA GLN A 46 0.73 -1.50 -22.22
C GLN A 46 0.91 -2.76 -23.08
N SER A 47 1.49 -3.83 -22.53
CA SER A 47 1.90 -5.01 -23.30
C SER A 47 0.96 -6.22 -23.18
N GLN A 48 0.16 -6.31 -22.11
CA GLN A 48 -0.75 -7.44 -21.85
C GLN A 48 -1.99 -6.96 -21.10
N GLY A 49 -3.18 -7.07 -21.72
CA GLY A 49 -4.50 -7.06 -21.08
C GLY A 49 -4.69 -6.13 -19.87
N LYS A 50 -5.23 -4.93 -20.11
CA LYS A 50 -5.32 -3.80 -19.18
C LYS A 50 -6.16 -4.00 -17.91
N GLU A 51 -6.92 -5.09 -17.78
CA GLU A 51 -7.96 -5.16 -16.74
C GLU A 51 -7.56 -5.88 -15.45
N GLU A 52 -6.49 -6.68 -15.43
CA GLU A 52 -6.22 -7.54 -14.26
C GLU A 52 -5.06 -7.09 -13.36
N ARG A 53 -4.25 -6.11 -13.79
CA ARG A 53 -3.02 -5.74 -13.05
C ARG A 53 -3.26 -4.56 -12.12
N PHE A 54 -3.00 -4.80 -10.83
CA PHE A 54 -3.04 -3.77 -9.80
C PHE A 54 -1.92 -2.74 -9.98
N VAL A 55 -2.27 -1.46 -10.00
CA VAL A 55 -1.33 -0.33 -9.99
C VAL A 55 -1.49 0.43 -8.66
N PRO A 56 -0.41 0.65 -7.89
CA PRO A 56 -0.51 1.31 -6.60
C PRO A 56 -0.82 2.80 -6.72
N ALA A 57 -1.61 3.31 -5.77
CA ALA A 57 -1.82 4.73 -5.55
C ALA A 57 -0.70 5.30 -4.66
N CYS A 58 -0.10 6.41 -5.08
CA CYS A 58 0.97 7.06 -4.34
C CYS A 58 0.47 8.34 -3.66
N GLY A 59 1.06 8.67 -2.51
CA GLY A 59 0.89 9.94 -1.83
C GLY A 59 1.73 11.06 -2.47
N PRO A 60 1.54 12.32 -2.05
CA PRO A 60 2.29 13.47 -2.56
C PRO A 60 3.78 13.46 -2.19
N ASP A 61 4.19 12.60 -1.27
CA ASP A 61 5.56 12.38 -0.80
C ASP A 61 6.25 11.20 -1.53
N GLY A 62 5.63 10.66 -2.58
CA GLY A 62 6.14 9.54 -3.36
C GLY A 62 6.07 8.18 -2.65
N ARG A 63 5.50 8.12 -1.45
CA ARG A 63 5.24 6.88 -0.69
C ARG A 63 3.90 6.27 -1.07
N TYR A 64 3.63 5.06 -0.60
CA TYR A 64 2.35 4.40 -0.87
C TYR A 64 1.21 5.08 -0.11
N HIS A 65 0.10 5.36 -0.80
CA HIS A 65 -1.11 5.80 -0.13
C HIS A 65 -1.54 4.72 0.89
N PRO A 66 -1.88 5.09 2.15
CA PRO A 66 -2.25 4.12 3.19
C PRO A 66 -3.39 3.15 2.84
N VAL A 67 -4.26 3.55 1.90
CA VAL A 67 -5.36 2.75 1.38
C VAL A 67 -5.03 2.48 -0.10
N GLN A 68 -5.06 1.22 -0.48
CA GLN A 68 -4.95 0.78 -1.86
C GLN A 68 -6.26 0.14 -2.29
N CYS A 69 -6.65 0.35 -3.54
CA CYS A 69 -7.88 -0.22 -4.09
C CYS A 69 -7.60 -0.78 -5.49
N HIS A 70 -7.94 -2.05 -5.69
CA HIS A 70 -7.98 -2.66 -7.01
C HIS A 70 -9.32 -2.39 -7.65
N ILE A 71 -9.36 -1.43 -8.59
CA ILE A 71 -10.60 -0.90 -9.15
C ILE A 71 -11.41 -2.01 -9.85
N THR A 72 -10.75 -2.90 -10.60
CA THR A 72 -11.42 -3.98 -11.33
C THR A 72 -12.10 -4.99 -10.41
N THR A 73 -11.44 -5.44 -9.34
CA THR A 73 -12.04 -6.42 -8.41
C THR A 73 -12.91 -5.76 -7.34
N GLY A 74 -12.79 -4.45 -7.17
CA GLY A 74 -13.45 -3.65 -6.13
C GLY A 74 -12.85 -3.82 -4.73
N TYR A 75 -11.78 -4.60 -4.57
CA TYR A 75 -11.16 -4.79 -3.26
C TYR A 75 -10.29 -3.61 -2.87
N CYS A 76 -10.36 -3.20 -1.62
CA CYS A 76 -9.48 -2.22 -1.00
C CYS A 76 -8.84 -2.79 0.27
N TRP A 77 -7.61 -2.40 0.57
CA TRP A 77 -6.86 -2.81 1.76
C TRP A 77 -5.94 -1.70 2.25
N CYS A 78 -5.47 -1.80 3.49
CA CYS A 78 -4.48 -0.88 4.03
C CYS A 78 -3.06 -1.40 3.75
N VAL A 79 -2.09 -0.51 3.56
CA VAL A 79 -0.68 -0.86 3.34
C VAL A 79 0.26 -0.13 4.29
N ARG A 80 1.51 -0.59 4.35
CA ARG A 80 2.62 0.15 4.97
C ARG A 80 3.10 1.24 4.00
N VAL A 81 3.06 2.51 4.42
CA VAL A 81 3.43 3.64 3.55
C VAL A 81 4.86 3.53 2.99
N GLU A 82 5.80 2.97 3.76
CA GLU A 82 7.20 2.82 3.33
C GLU A 82 7.43 1.68 2.35
N THR A 83 6.57 0.65 2.32
CA THR A 83 6.90 -0.60 1.63
C THR A 83 5.80 -1.13 0.72
N GLY A 84 4.61 -0.52 0.72
CA GLY A 84 3.45 -0.99 -0.04
C GLY A 84 2.84 -2.30 0.44
N ARG A 85 3.43 -2.97 1.45
CA ARG A 85 2.96 -4.27 1.91
C ARG A 85 1.57 -4.18 2.56
N PRO A 86 0.62 -5.06 2.21
CA PRO A 86 -0.72 -5.07 2.79
C PRO A 86 -0.69 -5.37 4.30
N LEU A 87 -1.62 -4.75 5.02
CA LEU A 87 -1.89 -5.03 6.43
C LEU A 87 -2.93 -6.17 6.52
N PRO A 88 -2.62 -7.28 7.20
CA PRO A 88 -3.55 -8.41 7.32
C PRO A 88 -4.91 -8.03 7.91
N GLY A 89 -5.99 -8.60 7.35
CA GLY A 89 -7.36 -8.40 7.82
C GLY A 89 -7.86 -6.96 7.63
N THR A 90 -7.38 -6.27 6.60
CA THR A 90 -7.90 -4.94 6.18
C THR A 90 -8.56 -4.96 4.81
N SER A 91 -8.45 -6.07 4.08
CA SER A 91 -9.05 -6.25 2.75
C SER A 91 -10.57 -6.34 2.85
N THR A 92 -11.28 -5.55 2.05
CA THR A 92 -12.74 -5.58 1.94
C THR A 92 -13.18 -5.07 0.56
N ARG A 93 -14.45 -5.26 0.20
CA ARG A 93 -15.07 -4.80 -1.04
C ARG A 93 -16.12 -3.72 -0.75
#